data_AF-A0A9R1AFW0-F1
#
_entry.id   AF-A0A9R1AFW0-F1
#
_cell.length_a   1.000
_cell.length_b   1.000
_cell.length_c   1.000
_cell.angle_alpha   90.00
_cell.angle_beta   90.00
_cell.angle_gamma   90.00
#
_symmetry.space_group_name_H-M   'P 1'
#
loop_
_entity.id
_entity.type
_entity.pdbx_description
1 polymer ?
#
loop_
_entity_poly.entity_id
_entity_poly.type
_entity_poly.pdbx_seq_one_letter_code
_entity_poly.pdbx_strand_id
1 'polypeptide(L)'
;MSSWLQAHFEKVQRISDTTTLPFAMHYLRSRIMEELDISHLTERLLQGKGELTPEDKYETWEKIKILSFTRTVSSMWAMTLLSLYVRVQVTILGRHLYLDFARGTDGAQLQAESDTFSGNGHKDFLGTADYLATYGITALIRQMQHAATEILKEKQLKDPMSMDQVSQTMLQISEQFMSLCEGNSWINFIVPENANRYAQLMAVSSSGFDDSSLLMDVGKLDQLMTETRIVLASDDFRNIMDMSLRKVADLVIEDLRAQVGAALPPSGLPLAKLLARVAQLSSTLLEEPSKNKHIQTIRSMPEVGLFYTFLYANMPPQT
;
A
#
# COMPACT_ATOMS: atom_id res chain seq x y z
N MET A 1 26.29 -12.25 -5.03
CA MET A 1 26.23 -11.17 -6.04
C MET A 1 27.63 -10.62 -6.29
N SER A 2 27.98 -10.26 -7.53
CA SER A 2 29.22 -9.52 -7.79
C SER A 2 29.12 -8.09 -7.21
N SER A 3 30.26 -7.43 -6.95
CA SER A 3 30.29 -6.08 -6.36
C SER A 3 29.56 -5.04 -7.21
N TRP A 4 29.60 -5.19 -8.53
CA TRP A 4 28.89 -4.31 -9.46
C TRP A 4 27.37 -4.56 -9.44
N LEU A 5 26.93 -5.83 -9.39
CA LEU A 5 25.50 -6.18 -9.26
C LEU A 5 24.90 -5.57 -7.99
N GLN A 6 25.67 -5.61 -6.90
CA GLN A 6 25.28 -4.99 -5.63
C GLN A 6 25.12 -3.47 -5.76
N ALA A 7 26.08 -2.78 -6.40
CA ALA A 7 25.99 -1.35 -6.61
C ALA A 7 24.81 -0.95 -7.52
N HIS A 8 24.53 -1.73 -8.56
CA HIS A 8 23.38 -1.49 -9.45
C HIS A 8 22.05 -1.72 -8.72
N PHE A 9 21.94 -2.81 -7.94
CA PHE A 9 20.77 -3.07 -7.10
C PHE A 9 20.52 -1.94 -6.11
N GLU A 10 21.54 -1.44 -5.41
CA GLU A 10 21.41 -0.32 -4.48
C GLU A 10 20.96 0.98 -5.16
N LYS A 11 21.46 1.25 -6.37
CA LYS A 11 21.02 2.41 -7.17
C LYS A 11 19.55 2.29 -7.56
N VAL A 12 19.13 1.11 -8.00
CA VAL A 12 17.74 0.79 -8.37
C VAL A 12 16.81 0.97 -7.17
N GLN A 13 17.17 0.42 -6.00
CA GLN A 13 16.37 0.60 -4.77
C GLN A 13 16.23 2.08 -4.37
N ARG A 14 17.26 2.91 -4.60
CA ARG A 14 17.19 4.34 -4.32
C ARG A 14 16.10 5.05 -5.15
N ILE A 15 15.92 4.68 -6.41
CA ILE A 15 14.89 5.27 -7.30
C ILE A 15 13.48 5.02 -6.76
N SER A 16 13.22 3.80 -6.26
CA SER A 16 11.96 3.46 -5.58
C SER A 16 11.67 4.45 -4.44
N ASP A 17 12.67 4.72 -3.61
CA ASP A 17 12.49 5.54 -2.40
C ASP A 17 12.40 7.04 -2.69
N THR A 18 13.07 7.55 -3.73
CA THR A 18 13.16 9.00 -3.99
C THR A 18 12.15 9.52 -4.99
N THR A 19 11.56 8.66 -5.82
CA THR A 19 10.74 9.10 -6.96
C THR A 19 9.39 8.40 -6.98
N THR A 20 9.37 7.08 -7.18
CA THR A 20 8.12 6.35 -7.44
C THR A 20 7.24 6.25 -6.20
N LEU A 21 7.79 5.87 -5.04
CA LEU A 21 7.00 5.73 -3.81
C LEU A 21 6.48 7.07 -3.27
N PRO A 22 7.27 8.17 -3.22
CA PRO A 22 6.75 9.48 -2.83
C PRO A 22 5.59 9.96 -3.70
N PHE A 23 5.69 9.77 -5.03
CA PHE A 23 4.62 10.09 -5.96
C PHE A 23 3.36 9.30 -5.63
N ALA A 24 3.44 7.97 -5.59
CA ALA A 24 2.27 7.12 -5.35
C ALA A 24 1.63 7.35 -3.97
N MET A 25 2.45 7.57 -2.93
CA MET A 25 1.97 7.86 -1.57
C MET A 25 1.20 9.17 -1.48
N HIS A 26 1.58 10.20 -2.25
CA HIS A 26 0.84 11.46 -2.29
C HIS A 26 -0.61 11.26 -2.75
N TYR A 27 -0.82 10.51 -3.84
CA TYR A 27 -2.17 10.20 -4.33
C TYR A 27 -2.94 9.31 -3.37
N LEU A 28 -2.29 8.28 -2.82
CA LEU A 28 -2.91 7.37 -1.86
C LEU A 28 -3.43 8.14 -0.63
N ARG A 29 -2.61 9.05 -0.09
CA ARG A 29 -3.00 9.89 1.04
C ARG A 29 -4.22 10.75 0.71
N SER A 30 -4.20 11.43 -0.44
CA SER A 30 -5.31 12.28 -0.88
C SER A 30 -6.61 11.49 -0.96
N ARG A 31 -6.58 10.32 -1.59
CA ARG A 31 -7.77 9.48 -1.78
C ARG A 31 -8.32 8.89 -0.50
N ILE A 32 -7.47 8.39 0.40
CA ILE A 32 -7.92 7.89 1.70
C ILE A 32 -8.52 9.02 2.56
N MET A 33 -7.92 10.21 2.55
CA MET A 33 -8.46 11.35 3.30
C MET A 33 -9.83 11.80 2.78
N GLU A 34 -10.06 11.72 1.48
CA GLU A 34 -11.33 12.04 0.83
C GLU A 34 -12.41 10.98 1.10
N GLU A 35 -12.10 9.70 0.85
CA GLU A 35 -13.10 8.61 0.95
C GLU A 35 -13.46 8.24 2.39
N LEU A 36 -12.57 8.47 3.35
CA LEU A 36 -12.77 8.15 4.77
C LEU A 36 -12.79 9.40 5.65
N ASP A 37 -13.38 10.48 5.12
CA ASP A 37 -13.64 11.68 5.90
C ASP A 37 -14.78 11.45 6.91
N ILE A 38 -14.44 11.61 8.18
CA ILE A 38 -15.35 11.47 9.33
C ILE A 38 -15.72 12.83 9.95
N SER A 39 -15.24 13.94 9.36
CA SER A 39 -15.45 15.29 9.90
C SER A 39 -16.92 15.64 9.98
N HIS A 40 -17.68 15.34 8.92
CA HIS A 40 -19.14 15.58 8.89
C HIS A 40 -19.92 14.82 9.99
N LEU A 41 -19.50 13.59 10.35
CA LEU A 41 -20.12 12.82 11.44
C LEU A 41 -19.78 13.42 12.80
N THR A 42 -18.55 13.88 12.95
CA THR A 42 -18.07 14.52 14.18
C THR A 42 -18.79 15.86 14.38
N GLU A 43 -18.94 16.66 13.32
CA GLU A 43 -19.71 17.90 13.32
C GLU A 43 -21.18 17.66 13.65
N ARG A 44 -21.81 16.63 13.06
CA ARG A 44 -23.18 16.23 13.39
C ARG A 44 -23.35 15.92 14.89
N LEU A 45 -22.38 15.25 15.52
CA LEU A 45 -22.39 15.00 16.96
C LEU A 45 -22.19 16.27 17.80
N LEU A 46 -21.37 17.21 17.33
CA LEU A 46 -21.09 18.47 18.02
C LEU A 46 -22.27 19.46 17.94
N GLN A 47 -22.88 19.58 16.76
CA GLN A 47 -24.03 20.47 16.49
C GLN A 47 -25.34 19.89 17.04
N GLY A 48 -25.49 18.57 17.08
CA GLY A 48 -26.68 17.87 17.59
C GLY A 48 -26.92 17.91 19.11
N LYS A 49 -26.36 18.90 19.84
CA LYS A 49 -26.74 19.20 21.23
C LYS A 49 -28.13 19.86 21.27
N GLY A 50 -29.16 19.10 20.91
CA GLY A 50 -30.57 19.50 21.01
C GLY A 50 -31.48 18.90 19.93
N GLU A 51 -30.93 18.61 18.75
CA GLU A 51 -31.72 18.23 17.57
C GLU A 51 -31.71 16.72 17.25
N LEU A 52 -30.67 15.99 17.69
CA LEU A 52 -30.55 14.55 17.44
C LEU A 52 -31.19 13.72 18.56
N THR A 53 -31.98 12.72 18.18
CA THR A 53 -32.51 11.74 19.12
C THR A 53 -31.36 10.92 19.74
N PRO A 54 -31.57 10.29 20.91
CA PRO A 54 -30.57 9.38 21.50
C PRO A 54 -30.16 8.25 20.54
N GLU A 55 -31.10 7.73 19.75
CA GLU A 55 -30.87 6.68 18.76
C GLU A 55 -29.95 7.18 17.63
N ASP A 56 -30.25 8.34 17.05
CA ASP A 56 -29.42 8.96 16.00
C ASP A 56 -27.98 9.20 16.46
N LYS A 57 -27.83 9.61 17.73
CA LYS A 57 -26.51 9.82 18.33
C LYS A 57 -25.75 8.51 18.44
N TYR A 58 -26.40 7.45 18.92
CA TYR A 58 -25.79 6.14 19.05
C TYR A 58 -25.37 5.58 17.68
N GLU A 59 -26.26 5.62 16.69
CA GLU A 59 -25.95 5.20 15.32
C GLU A 59 -24.78 5.99 14.71
N THR A 60 -24.70 7.29 14.99
CA THR A 60 -23.59 8.13 14.51
C THR A 60 -22.27 7.70 15.15
N TRP A 61 -22.25 7.39 16.44
CA TRP A 61 -21.06 6.85 17.11
C TRP A 61 -20.66 5.47 16.59
N GLU A 62 -21.63 4.60 16.31
CA GLU A 62 -21.38 3.29 15.69
C GLU A 62 -20.75 3.45 14.30
N LYS A 63 -21.24 4.39 13.47
CA LYS A 63 -20.62 4.72 12.17
C LYS A 63 -19.18 5.23 12.34
N ILE A 64 -18.94 6.12 13.31
CA ILE A 64 -17.58 6.61 13.60
C ILE A 64 -16.67 5.46 14.06
N LYS A 65 -17.18 4.49 14.85
CA LYS A 65 -16.43 3.30 15.27
C LYS A 65 -15.94 2.52 14.05
N ILE A 66 -16.84 2.18 13.13
CA ILE A 66 -16.48 1.43 11.93
C ILE A 66 -15.50 2.21 11.04
N LEU A 67 -15.80 3.49 10.75
CA LEU A 67 -14.98 4.29 9.84
C LEU A 67 -13.60 4.62 10.43
N SER A 68 -13.47 4.81 11.75
CA SER A 68 -12.18 5.07 12.38
C SER A 68 -11.21 3.90 12.21
N PHE A 69 -11.69 2.67 12.44
CA PHE A 69 -10.88 1.47 12.22
C PHE A 69 -10.67 1.20 10.73
N THR A 70 -11.70 1.37 9.89
CA THR A 70 -11.58 1.22 8.43
C THR A 70 -10.49 2.12 7.88
N ARG A 71 -10.47 3.39 8.30
CA ARG A 71 -9.46 4.38 7.91
C ARG A 71 -8.06 3.93 8.29
N THR A 72 -7.85 3.57 9.53
CA THR A 72 -6.51 3.21 10.02
C THR A 72 -6.01 1.90 9.44
N VAL A 73 -6.85 0.88 9.36
CA VAL A 73 -6.46 -0.42 8.79
C VAL A 73 -6.27 -0.33 7.27
N SER A 74 -7.11 0.44 6.55
CA SER A 74 -6.90 0.71 5.12
C SER A 74 -5.59 1.46 4.90
N SER A 75 -5.29 2.50 5.69
CA SER A 75 -4.01 3.21 5.61
C SER A 75 -2.82 2.31 5.87
N MET A 76 -2.90 1.47 6.91
CA MET A 76 -1.84 0.52 7.27
C MET A 76 -1.60 -0.47 6.14
N TRP A 77 -2.66 -1.09 5.62
CA TRP A 77 -2.57 -2.10 4.58
C TRP A 77 -2.10 -1.50 3.25
N ALA A 78 -2.73 -0.41 2.80
CA ALA A 78 -2.41 0.23 1.52
C ALA A 78 -0.99 0.79 1.50
N MET A 79 -0.54 1.46 2.57
CA MET A 79 0.83 1.96 2.65
C MET A 79 1.84 0.81 2.65
N THR A 80 1.62 -0.22 3.46
CA THR A 80 2.53 -1.37 3.56
C THR A 80 2.65 -2.06 2.21
N LEU A 81 1.51 -2.36 1.58
CA LEU A 81 1.50 -3.04 0.30
C LEU A 81 2.09 -2.18 -0.81
N LEU A 82 1.75 -0.89 -0.87
CA LEU A 82 2.31 0.03 -1.87
C LEU A 82 3.84 0.14 -1.74
N SER A 83 4.35 0.24 -0.50
CA SER A 83 5.79 0.28 -0.23
C SER A 83 6.52 -0.97 -0.71
N LEU A 84 5.91 -2.15 -0.54
CA LEU A 84 6.49 -3.40 -1.03
C LEU A 84 6.36 -3.52 -2.55
N TYR A 85 5.17 -3.20 -3.08
CA TYR A 85 4.88 -3.26 -4.51
C TYR A 85 5.83 -2.40 -5.35
N VAL A 86 6.05 -1.14 -4.98
CA VAL A 86 6.95 -0.25 -5.73
C VAL A 86 8.38 -0.82 -5.77
N ARG A 87 8.82 -1.47 -4.70
CA ARG A 87 10.11 -2.15 -4.69
C ARG A 87 10.13 -3.39 -5.57
N VAL A 88 9.06 -4.18 -5.60
CA VAL A 88 8.93 -5.30 -6.56
C VAL A 88 9.07 -4.77 -7.99
N GLN A 89 8.32 -3.72 -8.36
CA GLN A 89 8.38 -3.11 -9.68
C GLN A 89 9.79 -2.67 -10.04
N VAL A 90 10.40 -1.84 -9.20
CA VAL A 90 11.72 -1.27 -9.46
C VAL A 90 12.80 -2.36 -9.47
N THR A 91 12.66 -3.41 -8.66
CA THR A 91 13.57 -4.57 -8.66
C THR A 91 13.48 -5.37 -9.96
N ILE A 92 12.26 -5.72 -10.39
CA ILE A 92 12.02 -6.42 -11.66
C ILE A 92 12.58 -5.58 -12.81
N LEU A 93 12.17 -4.31 -12.91
CA LEU A 93 12.61 -3.43 -13.98
C LEU A 93 14.14 -3.27 -14.00
N GLY A 94 14.76 -3.04 -12.84
CA GLY A 94 16.21 -2.94 -12.74
C GLY A 94 16.94 -4.22 -13.15
N ARG A 95 16.34 -5.39 -12.92
CA ARG A 95 16.91 -6.66 -13.38
C ARG A 95 16.78 -6.79 -14.91
N HIS A 96 15.64 -6.42 -15.49
CA HIS A 96 15.46 -6.41 -16.94
C HIS A 96 16.47 -5.47 -17.64
N LEU A 97 16.61 -4.24 -17.14
CA LEU A 97 17.58 -3.28 -17.66
C LEU A 97 19.02 -3.80 -17.59
N TYR A 98 19.38 -4.48 -16.50
CA TYR A 98 20.68 -5.12 -16.38
C TYR A 98 20.91 -6.19 -17.44
N LEU A 99 19.91 -7.04 -17.69
CA LEU A 99 20.02 -8.11 -18.68
C LEU A 99 20.07 -7.59 -20.10
N ASP A 100 19.28 -6.57 -20.41
CA ASP A 100 19.29 -5.93 -21.71
C ASP A 100 20.67 -5.28 -21.97
N PHE A 101 21.28 -4.66 -20.95
CA PHE A 101 22.66 -4.18 -21.01
C PHE A 101 23.69 -5.31 -21.21
N ALA A 102 23.59 -6.38 -20.41
CA ALA A 102 24.51 -7.51 -20.46
C ALA A 102 24.46 -8.26 -21.81
N ARG A 103 23.28 -8.26 -22.47
CA ARG A 103 23.08 -8.83 -23.81
C ARG A 103 23.53 -7.89 -24.94
N GLY A 104 23.47 -6.57 -24.71
CA GLY A 104 23.78 -5.54 -25.71
C GLY A 104 25.24 -5.11 -25.80
N THR A 105 26.18 -5.76 -25.10
CA THR A 105 27.59 -5.34 -25.09
C THR A 105 28.38 -5.95 -26.25
N ASP A 106 28.33 -5.29 -27.42
CA ASP A 106 29.55 -4.92 -28.16
C ASP A 106 29.91 -3.50 -27.70
N GLY A 107 31.10 -3.30 -27.14
CA GLY A 107 31.37 -2.24 -26.16
C GLY A 107 31.23 -0.78 -26.62
N ALA A 108 30.46 0.01 -25.86
CA ALA A 108 30.69 1.46 -25.69
C ALA A 108 30.03 1.99 -24.40
N GLN A 109 30.88 2.48 -23.50
CA GLN A 109 30.70 3.37 -22.32
C GLN A 109 29.29 3.82 -21.88
N LEU A 110 28.94 3.40 -20.64
CA LEU A 110 28.46 4.11 -19.43
C LEU A 110 27.88 5.55 -19.48
N GLN A 111 27.33 6.05 -20.59
CA GLN A 111 26.72 7.39 -20.66
C GLN A 111 25.27 7.43 -21.14
N ALA A 112 24.65 6.28 -21.42
CA ALA A 112 23.26 6.17 -21.89
C ALA A 112 22.28 5.57 -20.86
N GLU A 113 22.62 5.52 -19.57
CA GLU A 113 21.71 5.00 -18.51
C GLU A 113 20.52 5.94 -18.22
N SER A 114 20.62 7.22 -18.62
CA SER A 114 19.49 8.17 -18.60
C SER A 114 18.45 7.83 -19.67
N ASP A 115 18.89 7.30 -20.81
CA ASP A 115 18.03 7.03 -21.97
C ASP A 115 17.46 5.61 -21.96
N THR A 116 17.96 4.69 -21.11
CA THR A 116 17.43 3.31 -21.03
C THR A 116 16.13 3.20 -20.23
N PHE A 117 15.85 4.14 -19.32
CA PHE A 117 14.53 4.31 -18.71
C PHE A 117 13.51 4.99 -19.64
N SER A 118 13.92 5.43 -20.84
CA SER A 118 13.06 6.20 -21.76
C SER A 118 12.14 5.35 -22.64
N GLY A 119 12.30 4.03 -22.67
CA GLY A 119 11.32 3.14 -23.33
C GLY A 119 9.95 3.32 -22.70
N ASN A 120 8.92 3.59 -23.51
CA ASN A 120 7.61 4.00 -23.00
C ASN A 120 7.02 2.92 -22.07
N GLY A 121 7.21 1.64 -22.39
CA GLY A 121 6.79 0.51 -21.54
C GLY A 121 7.45 0.45 -20.14
N HIS A 122 8.68 0.94 -19.97
CA HIS A 122 9.35 1.00 -18.65
C HIS A 122 8.76 2.11 -17.77
N LYS A 123 8.52 3.28 -18.39
CA LYS A 123 7.90 4.42 -17.73
C LYS A 123 6.44 4.12 -17.36
N ASP A 124 5.69 3.52 -18.28
CA ASP A 124 4.30 3.11 -18.05
C ASP A 124 4.22 2.06 -16.94
N PHE A 125 5.18 1.13 -16.88
CA PHE A 125 5.24 0.14 -15.81
C PHE A 125 5.44 0.79 -14.43
N LEU A 126 6.39 1.73 -14.27
CA LEU A 126 6.52 2.48 -13.02
C LEU A 126 5.29 3.36 -12.73
N GLY A 127 4.63 3.86 -13.79
CA GLY A 127 3.36 4.59 -13.69
C GLY A 127 2.27 3.79 -12.98
N THR A 128 2.23 2.46 -13.15
CA THR A 128 1.24 1.61 -12.46
C THR A 128 1.33 1.66 -10.93
N ALA A 129 2.35 2.29 -10.34
CA ALA A 129 2.43 2.56 -8.90
C ALA A 129 1.25 3.40 -8.37
N ASP A 130 0.65 4.25 -9.21
CA ASP A 130 -0.53 5.05 -8.83
C ASP A 130 -1.85 4.29 -8.93
N TYR A 131 -1.86 3.10 -9.56
CA TYR A 131 -3.08 2.37 -9.91
C TYR A 131 -3.94 2.08 -8.68
N LEU A 132 -3.32 1.75 -7.55
CA LEU A 132 -4.01 1.59 -6.28
C LEU A 132 -4.82 2.83 -5.93
N ALA A 133 -4.19 4.00 -5.90
CA ALA A 133 -4.85 5.24 -5.53
C ALA A 133 -5.91 5.65 -6.58
N THR A 134 -5.64 5.44 -7.86
CA THR A 134 -6.49 5.92 -8.95
C THR A 134 -7.72 5.02 -9.18
N TYR A 135 -7.57 3.70 -9.10
CA TYR A 135 -8.60 2.74 -9.51
C TYR A 135 -8.94 1.71 -8.43
N GLY A 136 -7.97 1.28 -7.62
CA GLY A 136 -8.16 0.19 -6.65
C GLY A 136 -8.75 0.61 -5.30
N ILE A 137 -8.50 1.85 -4.88
CA ILE A 137 -8.65 2.27 -3.48
C ILE A 137 -10.11 2.21 -3.01
N THR A 138 -11.06 2.60 -3.86
CA THR A 138 -12.48 2.60 -3.49
C THR A 138 -13.00 1.18 -3.24
N ALA A 139 -12.61 0.22 -4.08
CA ALA A 139 -13.00 -1.17 -3.92
C ALA A 139 -12.36 -1.79 -2.67
N LEU A 140 -11.08 -1.48 -2.42
CA LEU A 140 -10.35 -1.89 -1.23
C LEU A 140 -11.02 -1.34 0.04
N ILE A 141 -11.27 -0.03 0.11
CA ILE A 141 -11.90 0.63 1.27
C ILE A 141 -13.26 0.02 1.55
N ARG A 142 -14.08 -0.21 0.52
CA ARG A 142 -15.40 -0.84 0.68
C ARG A 142 -15.29 -2.22 1.30
N GLN A 143 -14.36 -3.05 0.84
CA GLN A 143 -14.17 -4.40 1.37
C GLN A 143 -13.55 -4.38 2.78
N MET A 144 -12.63 -3.45 3.04
CA MET A 144 -12.07 -3.24 4.38
C MET A 144 -13.15 -2.78 5.37
N GLN A 145 -14.08 -1.92 4.93
CA GLN A 145 -15.21 -1.48 5.75
C GLN A 145 -16.15 -2.64 6.08
N HIS A 146 -16.40 -3.54 5.12
CA HIS A 146 -17.16 -4.76 5.37
C HIS A 146 -16.47 -5.63 6.43
N ALA A 147 -15.17 -5.88 6.29
CA ALA A 147 -14.38 -6.62 7.28
C ALA A 147 -14.41 -5.95 8.67
N ALA A 148 -14.24 -4.62 8.72
CA ALA A 148 -14.31 -3.85 9.96
C ALA A 148 -15.68 -3.94 10.62
N THR A 149 -16.76 -3.89 9.83
CA THR A 149 -18.13 -4.04 10.32
C THR A 149 -18.33 -5.39 10.98
N GLU A 150 -17.90 -6.48 10.34
CA GLU A 150 -18.05 -7.83 10.86
C GLU A 150 -17.28 -8.06 12.17
N ILE A 151 -16.07 -7.53 12.30
CA ILE A 151 -15.25 -7.68 13.51
C ILE A 151 -15.71 -6.75 14.66
N LEU A 152 -16.21 -5.55 14.33
CA LEU A 152 -16.57 -4.54 15.33
C LEU A 152 -18.01 -4.61 15.81
N LYS A 153 -18.91 -5.35 15.13
CA LYS A 153 -20.31 -5.53 15.55
C LYS A 153 -20.45 -6.11 16.96
N GLU A 154 -19.48 -6.93 17.37
CA GLU A 154 -19.46 -7.58 18.69
C GLU A 154 -18.87 -6.67 19.79
N LYS A 155 -18.31 -5.50 19.43
CA LYS A 155 -17.63 -4.61 20.38
C LYS A 155 -18.48 -3.38 20.69
N GLN A 156 -18.77 -3.15 21.97
CA GLN A 156 -19.56 -1.98 22.38
C GLN A 156 -18.70 -0.75 22.62
N LEU A 157 -19.25 0.43 22.31
CA LEU A 157 -18.60 1.73 22.50
C LEU A 157 -18.18 2.02 23.95
N LYS A 158 -18.91 1.46 24.93
CA LYS A 158 -18.69 1.70 26.36
C LYS A 158 -17.65 0.75 26.96
N ASP A 159 -17.43 -0.39 26.32
CA ASP A 159 -16.57 -1.44 26.86
C ASP A 159 -15.11 -0.98 26.82
N PRO A 160 -14.34 -1.28 27.88
CA PRO A 160 -12.93 -0.96 27.91
C PRO A 160 -12.18 -1.86 26.92
N MET A 161 -11.23 -1.26 26.20
CA MET A 161 -10.39 -1.93 25.21
C MET A 161 -8.92 -1.59 25.49
N SER A 162 -8.14 -2.62 25.81
CA SER A 162 -6.69 -2.55 25.99
C SER A 162 -5.97 -2.33 24.66
N MET A 163 -4.72 -1.87 24.72
CA MET A 163 -3.90 -1.65 23.53
C MET A 163 -3.67 -2.96 22.76
N ASP A 164 -3.52 -4.08 23.47
CA ASP A 164 -3.36 -5.40 22.85
C ASP A 164 -4.65 -5.82 22.11
N GLN A 165 -5.82 -5.53 22.70
CA GLN A 165 -7.10 -5.76 22.03
C GLN A 165 -7.27 -4.86 20.79
N VAL A 166 -6.82 -3.60 20.83
CA VAL A 166 -6.82 -2.72 19.64
C VAL A 166 -5.94 -3.32 18.54
N SER A 167 -4.72 -3.76 18.89
CA SER A 167 -3.79 -4.41 17.96
C SER A 167 -4.43 -5.65 17.32
N GLN A 168 -4.92 -6.56 18.15
CA GLN A 168 -5.58 -7.79 17.72
C GLN A 168 -6.78 -7.49 16.82
N THR A 169 -7.55 -6.45 17.14
CA THR A 169 -8.70 -6.04 16.32
C THR A 169 -8.25 -5.54 14.95
N MET A 170 -7.19 -4.73 14.85
CA MET A 170 -6.65 -4.28 13.57
C MET A 170 -6.15 -5.45 12.71
N LEU A 171 -5.48 -6.43 13.34
CA LEU A 171 -5.02 -7.65 12.66
C LEU A 171 -6.19 -8.53 12.22
N GLN A 172 -7.19 -8.74 13.08
CA GLN A 172 -8.41 -9.49 12.74
C GLN A 172 -9.18 -8.86 11.57
N ILE A 173 -9.26 -7.52 11.51
CA ILE A 173 -9.86 -6.81 10.36
C ILE A 173 -9.04 -7.09 9.09
N SER A 174 -7.71 -7.05 9.17
CA SER A 174 -6.82 -7.32 8.04
C SER A 174 -6.95 -8.77 7.55
N GLU A 175 -7.02 -9.74 8.47
CA GLU A 175 -7.23 -11.17 8.19
C GLU A 175 -8.62 -11.42 7.59
N GLN A 176 -9.66 -10.79 8.14
CA GLN A 176 -11.02 -10.86 7.61
C GLN A 176 -11.13 -10.20 6.23
N PHE A 177 -10.39 -9.12 5.96
CA PHE A 177 -10.30 -8.53 4.63
C PHE A 177 -9.65 -9.52 3.63
N MET A 178 -8.54 -10.15 4.02
CA MET A 178 -7.87 -11.13 3.16
C MET A 178 -8.72 -12.37 2.91
N SER A 179 -9.53 -12.82 3.88
CA SER A 179 -10.44 -13.97 3.69
C SER A 179 -11.62 -13.67 2.75
N LEU A 180 -11.98 -12.39 2.60
CA LEU A 180 -12.97 -11.94 1.60
C LEU A 180 -12.38 -11.88 0.19
N CYS A 181 -11.05 -11.97 0.04
CA CYS A 181 -10.38 -12.01 -1.25
C CYS A 181 -10.24 -13.47 -1.71
N GLU A 182 -10.92 -13.83 -2.80
CA GLU A 182 -10.75 -15.16 -3.42
C GLU A 182 -9.31 -15.36 -3.93
N GLY A 183 -8.55 -16.19 -3.22
CA GLY A 183 -7.17 -16.52 -3.55
C GLY A 183 -6.24 -15.31 -3.60
N ASN A 184 -5.86 -14.90 -4.82
CA ASN A 184 -4.97 -13.77 -5.08
C ASN A 184 -5.69 -12.57 -5.70
N SER A 185 -7.02 -12.49 -5.60
CA SER A 185 -7.81 -11.38 -6.15
C SER A 185 -7.45 -10.01 -5.54
N TRP A 186 -6.85 -9.97 -4.35
CA TRP A 186 -6.33 -8.75 -3.74
C TRP A 186 -5.28 -8.04 -4.60
N ILE A 187 -4.58 -8.76 -5.49
CA ILE A 187 -3.61 -8.19 -6.45
C ILE A 187 -4.31 -7.23 -7.42
N ASN A 188 -5.60 -7.44 -7.72
CA ASN A 188 -6.39 -6.59 -8.61
C ASN A 188 -6.58 -5.17 -8.07
N PHE A 189 -6.36 -4.95 -6.77
CA PHE A 189 -6.37 -3.60 -6.18
C PHE A 189 -5.13 -2.79 -6.53
N ILE A 190 -3.99 -3.45 -6.77
CA ILE A 190 -2.68 -2.77 -6.90
C ILE A 190 -2.06 -2.90 -8.28
N VAL A 191 -2.33 -3.99 -9.00
CA VAL A 191 -1.80 -4.23 -10.34
C VAL A 191 -2.96 -4.31 -11.33
N PRO A 192 -2.90 -3.57 -12.45
CA PRO A 192 -3.87 -3.73 -13.53
C PRO A 192 -3.94 -5.18 -14.01
N GLU A 193 -5.14 -5.68 -14.26
CA GLU A 193 -5.33 -7.04 -14.78
C GLU A 193 -4.84 -7.20 -16.22
N ASN A 194 -4.82 -6.11 -16.98
CA ASN A 194 -4.55 -6.15 -18.40
C ASN A 194 -3.80 -4.89 -18.85
N ALA A 195 -2.65 -5.08 -19.49
CA ALA A 195 -1.81 -3.99 -19.98
C ALA A 195 -2.49 -3.11 -21.01
N ASN A 196 -3.22 -3.70 -21.95
CA ASN A 196 -3.97 -2.96 -22.95
C ASN A 196 -5.05 -2.08 -22.32
N ARG A 197 -5.77 -2.60 -21.32
CA ARG A 197 -6.79 -1.82 -20.61
C ARG A 197 -6.17 -0.66 -19.85
N TYR A 198 -5.04 -0.88 -19.17
CA TYR A 198 -4.33 0.19 -18.47
C TYR A 198 -3.80 1.25 -19.45
N ALA A 199 -3.14 0.83 -20.53
CA ALA A 199 -2.66 1.73 -21.57
C ALA A 199 -3.80 2.54 -22.22
N GLN A 200 -4.97 1.94 -22.43
CA GLN A 200 -6.17 2.65 -22.88
C GLN A 200 -6.65 3.69 -21.86
N LEU A 201 -6.72 3.35 -20.57
CA LEU A 201 -7.09 4.31 -19.51
C LEU A 201 -6.13 5.52 -19.48
N MET A 202 -4.83 5.27 -19.67
CA MET A 202 -3.83 6.34 -19.76
C MET A 202 -3.97 7.15 -21.04
N ALA A 203 -4.18 6.50 -22.20
CA ALA A 203 -4.35 7.15 -23.49
C ALA A 203 -5.64 7.99 -23.59
N VAL A 204 -6.72 7.62 -22.91
CA VAL A 204 -7.94 8.43 -22.84
C VAL A 204 -7.70 9.76 -22.08
N SER A 205 -6.66 9.79 -21.24
CA SER A 205 -6.20 10.99 -20.52
C SER A 205 -5.26 11.89 -21.36
N SER A 206 -4.67 11.34 -22.43
CA SER A 206 -3.73 12.02 -23.32
C SER A 206 -4.15 11.83 -24.78
N SER A 207 -4.89 12.79 -25.33
CA SER A 207 -5.42 12.72 -26.69
C SER A 207 -4.35 12.43 -27.76
N GLY A 208 -4.52 11.29 -28.44
CA GLY A 208 -4.10 11.01 -29.82
C GLY A 208 -2.65 10.58 -30.05
N PHE A 209 -2.43 9.34 -30.46
CA PHE A 209 -1.62 8.96 -31.63
C PHE A 209 -1.66 7.43 -31.88
N ASP A 210 -1.58 7.04 -33.14
CA ASP A 210 -1.51 5.65 -33.63
C ASP A 210 -0.05 5.37 -34.04
N ASP A 211 0.64 4.45 -33.36
CA ASP A 211 2.01 4.05 -33.72
C ASP A 211 2.33 2.61 -33.28
N SER A 212 3.02 1.85 -34.14
CA SER A 212 3.45 0.46 -33.87
C SER A 212 4.50 0.35 -32.76
N SER A 213 5.18 1.45 -32.40
CA SER A 213 6.05 1.52 -31.21
C SER A 213 5.27 1.23 -29.92
N LEU A 214 4.01 1.69 -29.84
CA LEU A 214 3.11 1.43 -28.71
C LEU A 214 2.82 -0.06 -28.54
N LEU A 215 2.75 -0.85 -29.62
CA LEU A 215 2.46 -2.28 -29.55
C LEU A 215 3.62 -3.07 -28.93
N MET A 216 4.88 -2.69 -29.23
CA MET A 216 6.06 -3.27 -28.59
C MET A 216 6.18 -2.84 -27.12
N ASP A 217 5.82 -1.59 -26.81
CA ASP A 217 5.78 -1.07 -25.44
C ASP A 217 4.72 -1.76 -24.58
N VAL A 218 3.54 -2.03 -25.16
CA VAL A 218 2.46 -2.78 -24.50
C VAL A 218 2.88 -4.23 -24.23
N GLY A 219 3.59 -4.88 -25.17
CA GLY A 219 4.11 -6.23 -24.96
C GLY A 219 5.12 -6.29 -23.81
N LYS A 220 6.02 -5.31 -23.71
CA LYS A 220 6.97 -5.20 -22.61
C LYS A 220 6.28 -4.90 -21.27
N LEU A 221 5.31 -3.99 -21.28
CA LEU A 221 4.50 -3.65 -20.12
C LEU A 221 3.73 -4.87 -19.60
N ASP A 222 3.12 -5.65 -20.49
CA ASP A 222 2.40 -6.88 -20.17
C ASP A 222 3.34 -7.94 -19.56
N GLN A 223 4.54 -8.08 -20.10
CA GLN A 223 5.58 -8.96 -19.53
C GLN A 223 5.93 -8.57 -18.08
N LEU A 224 6.24 -7.29 -17.84
CA LEU A 224 6.64 -6.79 -16.53
C LEU A 224 5.50 -6.91 -15.50
N MET A 225 4.26 -6.62 -15.90
CA MET A 225 3.10 -6.79 -15.03
C MET A 225 2.79 -8.27 -14.77
N THR A 226 2.89 -9.14 -15.77
CA THR A 226 2.69 -10.58 -15.59
C THR A 226 3.67 -11.13 -14.58
N GLU A 227 4.95 -10.80 -14.71
CA GLU A 227 5.96 -11.22 -13.73
C GLU A 227 5.65 -10.66 -12.34
N THR A 228 5.32 -9.37 -12.25
CA THR A 228 4.93 -8.73 -10.98
C THR A 228 3.79 -9.50 -10.32
N ARG A 229 2.74 -9.88 -11.06
CA ARG A 229 1.62 -10.65 -10.53
C ARG A 229 2.05 -12.04 -10.04
N ILE A 230 2.98 -12.70 -10.73
CA ILE A 230 3.56 -13.98 -10.30
C ILE A 230 4.30 -13.81 -8.97
N VAL A 231 5.12 -12.77 -8.85
CA VAL A 231 5.87 -12.46 -7.62
C VAL A 231 4.92 -12.17 -6.46
N LEU A 232 3.91 -11.31 -6.67
CA LEU A 232 2.93 -10.97 -5.65
C LEU A 232 2.06 -12.17 -5.23
N ALA A 233 1.82 -13.11 -6.14
CA ALA A 233 1.08 -14.34 -5.89
C ALA A 233 1.88 -15.40 -5.12
N SER A 234 3.20 -15.22 -4.96
CA SER A 234 4.07 -16.20 -4.30
C SER A 234 3.88 -16.23 -2.77
N ASP A 235 4.11 -17.40 -2.18
CA ASP A 235 4.10 -17.57 -0.73
C ASP A 235 5.19 -16.73 -0.06
N ASP A 236 6.34 -16.56 -0.71
CA ASP A 236 7.43 -15.71 -0.21
C ASP A 236 6.97 -14.26 -0.06
N PHE A 237 6.31 -13.69 -1.08
CA PHE A 237 5.79 -12.33 -0.98
C PHE A 237 4.68 -12.23 0.07
N ARG A 238 3.78 -13.22 0.13
CA ARG A 238 2.70 -13.27 1.14
C ARG A 238 3.26 -13.27 2.56
N ASN A 239 4.33 -14.03 2.82
CA ASN A 239 5.02 -14.05 4.11
C ASN A 239 5.66 -12.69 4.44
N ILE A 240 6.34 -12.07 3.47
CA ILE A 240 6.94 -10.73 3.64
C ILE A 240 5.86 -9.69 3.95
N MET A 241 4.71 -9.75 3.26
CA MET A 241 3.57 -8.87 3.50
C MET A 241 3.00 -9.05 4.93
N ASP A 242 2.75 -10.30 5.36
CA ASP A 242 2.23 -10.58 6.71
C ASP A 242 3.19 -10.10 7.81
N MET A 243 4.49 -10.42 7.70
CA MET A 243 5.51 -9.96 8.65
C MET A 243 5.57 -8.43 8.71
N SER A 244 5.50 -7.76 7.56
CA SER A 244 5.50 -6.30 7.47
C SER A 244 4.26 -5.69 8.13
N LEU A 245 3.07 -6.23 7.85
CA LEU A 245 1.82 -5.76 8.45
C LEU A 245 1.81 -5.92 9.97
N ARG A 246 2.26 -7.07 10.50
CA ARG A 246 2.39 -7.28 11.95
C ARG A 246 3.34 -6.28 12.58
N LYS A 247 4.51 -6.07 11.95
CA LYS A 247 5.50 -5.11 12.44
C LYS A 247 4.96 -3.67 12.44
N VAL A 248 4.19 -3.29 11.43
CA VAL A 248 3.54 -1.98 11.39
C VAL A 248 2.44 -1.87 12.44
N ALA A 249 1.63 -2.92 12.65
CA ALA A 249 0.62 -2.94 13.69
C ALA A 249 1.22 -2.69 15.08
N ASP A 250 2.35 -3.33 15.41
CA ASP A 250 3.07 -3.08 16.67
C ASP A 250 3.44 -1.59 16.83
N LEU A 251 4.00 -0.98 15.78
CA LEU A 251 4.38 0.44 15.79
C LEU A 251 3.18 1.39 15.90
N VAL A 252 2.07 1.06 15.21
CA VAL A 252 0.82 1.84 15.27
C VAL A 252 0.27 1.86 16.70
N ILE A 253 0.43 0.76 17.44
CA ILE A 253 -0.01 0.66 18.83
C ILE A 253 0.93 1.40 19.78
N GLU A 254 2.23 1.44 19.49
CA GLU A 254 3.16 2.34 20.18
C GLU A 254 2.78 3.81 19.99
N ASP A 255 2.40 4.22 18.77
CA ASP A 255 1.92 5.56 18.49
C ASP A 255 0.62 5.88 19.21
N LEU A 256 -0.32 4.94 19.21
CA LEU A 256 -1.57 5.10 19.94
C LEU A 256 -1.31 5.27 21.44
N ARG A 257 -0.40 4.48 22.01
CA ARG A 257 -0.01 4.59 23.42
C ARG A 257 0.61 5.96 23.72
N ALA A 258 1.47 6.47 22.84
CA ALA A 258 2.07 7.79 22.96
C ALA A 258 1.01 8.92 22.89
N GLN A 259 0.01 8.80 22.01
CA GLN A 259 -1.08 9.77 21.89
C GLN A 259 -2.03 9.79 23.09
N VAL A 260 -2.21 8.65 23.76
CA VAL A 260 -3.09 8.53 24.93
C VAL A 260 -2.37 8.89 26.24
N GLY A 261 -1.06 8.63 26.34
CA GLY A 261 -0.23 8.95 27.50
C GLY A 261 -0.04 7.80 28.49
N ALA A 262 0.85 7.99 29.47
CA ALA A 262 1.40 6.92 30.32
C ALA A 262 0.43 6.34 31.38
N ALA A 263 -0.67 7.01 31.71
CA ALA A 263 -1.61 6.59 32.76
C ALA A 263 -2.77 5.76 32.20
N LEU A 264 -2.46 4.62 31.57
CA LEU A 264 -3.45 3.71 31.01
C LEU A 264 -3.80 2.58 32.00
N PRO A 265 -5.10 2.35 32.29
CA PRO A 265 -5.52 1.16 33.02
C PRO A 265 -5.12 -0.12 32.26
N PRO A 266 -4.79 -1.24 32.95
CA PRO A 266 -4.53 -2.52 32.28
C PRO A 266 -5.71 -3.01 31.44
N SER A 267 -6.94 -2.72 31.89
CA SER A 267 -8.18 -3.00 31.16
C SER A 267 -8.37 -2.13 29.91
N GLY A 268 -7.56 -1.07 29.74
CA GLY A 268 -7.69 -0.11 28.65
C GLY A 268 -8.71 1.00 28.90
N LEU A 269 -9.13 1.65 27.81
CA LEU A 269 -10.08 2.77 27.83
C LEU A 269 -11.37 2.38 27.12
N PRO A 270 -12.52 3.00 27.46
CA PRO A 270 -13.75 2.85 26.70
C PRO A 270 -13.50 3.09 25.21
N LEU A 271 -13.99 2.18 24.35
CA LEU A 271 -13.77 2.23 22.91
C LEU A 271 -14.10 3.59 22.29
N ALA A 272 -15.21 4.22 22.72
CA ALA A 272 -15.61 5.56 22.27
C ALA A 272 -14.52 6.63 22.48
N LYS A 273 -13.70 6.53 23.53
CA LYS A 273 -12.61 7.47 23.81
C LYS A 273 -11.38 7.22 22.94
N LEU A 274 -11.24 6.03 22.37
CA LEU A 274 -10.12 5.65 21.52
C LEU A 274 -10.36 6.05 20.05
N LEU A 275 -11.62 6.15 19.59
CA LEU A 275 -11.95 6.32 18.17
C LEU A 275 -11.23 7.48 17.48
N ALA A 276 -11.24 8.67 18.10
CA ALA A 276 -10.58 9.84 17.54
C ALA A 276 -9.06 9.63 17.38
N ARG A 277 -8.42 8.96 18.36
CA ARG A 277 -6.99 8.64 18.31
C ARG A 277 -6.70 7.55 17.29
N VAL A 278 -7.52 6.51 17.24
CA VAL A 278 -7.44 5.46 16.23
C VAL A 278 -7.48 6.08 14.84
N ALA A 279 -8.48 6.92 14.54
CA ALA A 279 -8.60 7.58 13.24
C ALA A 279 -7.38 8.48 12.91
N GLN A 280 -6.80 9.16 13.91
CA GLN A 280 -5.64 10.04 13.74
C GLN A 280 -4.37 9.28 13.33
N LEU A 281 -4.23 7.99 13.65
CA LEU A 281 -3.08 7.17 13.27
C LEU A 281 -2.89 7.08 11.75
N SER A 282 -3.98 7.19 10.98
CA SER A 282 -3.91 7.24 9.51
C SER A 282 -3.03 8.37 8.98
N SER A 283 -2.97 9.52 9.68
CA SER A 283 -2.15 10.65 9.27
C SER A 283 -0.66 10.31 9.28
N THR A 284 -0.20 9.65 10.35
CA THR A 284 1.21 9.21 10.51
C THR A 284 1.54 8.07 9.54
N LEU A 285 0.61 7.14 9.35
CA LEU A 285 0.76 6.04 8.40
C LEU A 285 0.88 6.52 6.95
N LEU A 286 0.25 7.64 6.60
CA LEU A 286 0.24 8.21 5.25
C LEU A 286 1.16 9.42 5.09
N GLU A 287 2.11 9.62 6.01
CA GLU A 287 3.16 10.61 5.83
C GLU A 287 4.04 10.30 4.61
N GLU A 288 4.71 11.35 4.11
CA GLU A 288 5.70 11.23 3.04
C GLU A 288 6.75 10.16 3.38
N PRO A 289 7.16 9.29 2.44
CA PRO A 289 8.08 8.18 2.71
C PRO A 289 9.37 8.55 3.45
N SER A 290 9.90 9.75 3.20
CA SER A 290 11.12 10.25 3.84
C SER A 290 10.97 10.46 5.36
N LYS A 291 9.75 10.71 5.85
CA LYS A 291 9.41 10.94 7.26
C LYS A 291 8.65 9.77 7.89
N ASN A 292 8.14 8.87 7.06
CA ASN A 292 7.32 7.74 7.47
C ASN A 292 8.17 6.63 8.12
N LYS A 293 8.21 6.62 9.45
CA LYS A 293 8.94 5.60 10.22
C LYS A 293 8.48 4.16 9.97
N HIS A 294 7.22 3.96 9.56
CA HIS A 294 6.68 2.63 9.27
C HIS A 294 7.32 2.07 8.00
N ILE A 295 7.39 2.88 6.93
CA ILE A 295 8.09 2.54 5.69
C ILE A 295 9.59 2.29 5.95
N GLN A 296 10.22 3.14 6.77
CA GLN A 296 11.63 2.96 7.15
C GLN A 296 11.86 1.67 7.93
N THR A 297 10.91 1.27 8.79
CA THR A 297 11.00 0.02 9.55
C THR A 297 10.87 -1.18 8.63
N ILE A 298 9.86 -1.21 7.75
CA ILE A 298 9.69 -2.28 6.75
C ILE A 298 10.97 -2.43 5.93
N ARG A 299 11.56 -1.31 5.50
CA ARG A 299 12.81 -1.32 4.74
C ARG A 299 13.98 -1.98 5.46
N SER A 300 14.05 -1.76 6.77
CA SER A 300 15.19 -2.20 7.58
C SER A 300 15.07 -3.66 8.01
N MET A 301 13.96 -4.33 7.71
CA MET A 301 13.77 -5.75 8.00
C MET A 301 14.72 -6.60 7.14
N PRO A 302 15.54 -7.47 7.76
CA PRO A 302 16.44 -8.36 7.03
C PRO A 302 15.73 -9.25 6.02
N GLU A 303 14.55 -9.75 6.37
CA GLU A 303 13.73 -10.63 5.53
C GLU A 303 13.27 -9.92 4.26
N VAL A 304 12.87 -8.65 4.38
CA VAL A 304 12.51 -7.80 3.24
C VAL A 304 13.72 -7.59 2.33
N GLY A 305 14.89 -7.30 2.89
CA GLY A 305 16.13 -7.15 2.11
C GLY A 305 16.56 -8.42 1.38
N LEU A 306 16.46 -9.58 2.05
CA LEU A 306 16.75 -10.88 1.47
C LEU A 306 15.80 -11.21 0.32
N PHE A 307 14.50 -10.99 0.52
CA PHE A 307 13.48 -11.20 -0.51
C PHE A 307 13.81 -10.44 -1.81
N TYR A 308 14.09 -9.13 -1.72
CA TYR A 308 14.42 -8.33 -2.91
C TYR A 308 15.76 -8.72 -3.54
N THR A 309 16.72 -9.16 -2.73
CA THR A 309 18.01 -9.66 -3.23
C THR A 309 17.80 -10.93 -4.05
N PHE A 310 16.99 -11.87 -3.56
CA PHE A 310 16.65 -13.08 -4.31
C PHE A 310 15.83 -12.78 -5.56
N LEU A 311 14.84 -11.89 -5.46
CA LEU A 311 14.05 -11.46 -6.62
C LEU A 311 14.95 -10.85 -7.71
N TYR A 312 15.91 -10.01 -7.32
CA TYR A 312 16.86 -9.41 -8.25
C TYR A 312 17.81 -10.43 -8.88
N ALA A 313 18.26 -11.43 -8.11
CA ALA A 313 19.20 -12.45 -8.57
C ALA A 313 18.53 -13.56 -9.41
N ASN A 314 17.24 -13.83 -9.19
CA ASN A 314 16.50 -14.86 -9.90
C ASN A 314 16.21 -14.41 -11.33
N MET A 315 16.84 -15.11 -12.27
CA MET A 315 16.65 -14.92 -13.70
C MET A 315 15.33 -15.59 -14.13
N PRO A 316 14.47 -14.93 -14.92
CA PRO A 316 13.35 -15.64 -15.53
C PRO A 316 13.90 -16.79 -16.40
N PRO A 317 13.27 -17.98 -16.36
CA PRO A 317 13.68 -19.09 -17.22
C PRO A 317 13.65 -18.63 -18.68
N GLN A 318 14.71 -18.98 -19.43
CA GLN A 318 14.74 -18.71 -20.87
C GLN A 318 13.61 -19.51 -21.52
N THR A 319 12.53 -18.83 -21.90
CA THR A 319 11.51 -19.33 -22.82
C THR A 319 11.97 -19.12 -24.24
#